data_AF-C9RF12-F1
#
_entry.id   AF-C9RF12-F1
#
_cell.length_a   1.000
_cell.length_b   1.000
_cell.length_c   1.000
_cell.angle_alpha   90.00
_cell.angle_beta   90.00
_cell.angle_gamma   90.00
#
_symmetry.space_group_name_H-M   'P 1'
#
loop_
_entity.id
_entity.type
_entity.pdbx_description
1 polymer ?
#
loop_
_entity_poly.entity_id
_entity_poly.type
_entity_poly.pdbx_seq_one_letter_code
_entity_poly.pdbx_strand_id
1 'polypeptide(L)'
;MNLKNNKFRKIIEILSLIFTFEIIISFILSTYNPPYQPILIKLDYISIMFFTFEFAYNFYYSHDKIEFFKDIYNIIDAIVVIAFLLYSLQIFYSKAFLGLRIINLLRILVLLRVIKLRKLEENSALMNFLTLLTICFISSCLIWIVESGVNPKINNFFDAFYFTTISITTVGYGDITPKTDMGKLIIIFSVLIFISGLLTSLQKALKGD
;
A
#
# COMPACT_ATOMS: atom_id res chain seq x y z
N MET A 1 19.46 24.24 10.05
CA MET A 1 19.27 22.77 9.92
C MET A 1 20.40 22.08 10.68
N ASN A 2 20.16 21.66 11.94
CA ASN A 2 21.21 21.27 12.89
C ASN A 2 21.58 19.77 12.77
N LEU A 3 22.87 19.47 12.59
CA LEU A 3 23.44 18.16 12.26
C LEU A 3 23.12 17.01 13.25
N LYS A 4 22.66 17.32 14.47
CA LYS A 4 22.19 16.33 15.47
C LYS A 4 20.85 15.67 15.09
N ASN A 5 20.05 16.31 14.23
CA ASN A 5 18.73 15.82 13.80
C ASN A 5 18.79 14.70 12.74
N ASN A 6 19.91 14.53 12.03
CA ASN A 6 19.95 13.57 10.90
C ASN A 6 19.93 12.12 11.35
N LYS A 7 20.57 11.75 12.46
CA LYS A 7 20.59 10.35 12.94
C LYS A 7 19.23 9.92 13.49
N PHE A 8 18.59 10.77 14.28
CA PHE A 8 17.26 10.51 14.83
C PHE A 8 16.20 10.41 13.73
N ARG A 9 16.23 11.33 12.75
CA ARG A 9 15.34 11.30 11.60
C ARG A 9 15.50 10.03 10.76
N LYS A 10 16.75 9.60 10.49
CA LYS A 10 17.02 8.32 9.80
C LYS A 10 16.44 7.12 10.56
N ILE A 11 16.51 7.11 11.89
CA ILE A 11 15.91 6.05 12.71
C ILE A 11 14.39 6.02 12.54
N ILE A 12 13.73 7.19 12.60
CA ILE A 12 12.28 7.29 12.38
C ILE A 12 11.90 6.78 10.98
N GLU A 13 12.65 7.17 9.95
CA GLU A 13 12.40 6.73 8.56
C GLU A 13 12.54 5.21 8.41
N ILE A 14 13.57 4.60 9.01
CA ILE A 14 13.77 3.13 9.01
C ILE A 14 12.63 2.43 9.76
N LEU A 15 12.27 2.91 10.94
CA LEU A 15 11.15 2.34 11.71
C LEU A 15 9.83 2.45 10.92
N SER A 16 9.61 3.57 10.24
CA SER A 16 8.46 3.76 9.36
C SER A 16 8.36 2.69 8.27
N LEU A 17 9.49 2.33 7.67
CA LEU A 17 9.52 1.27 6.66
C LEU A 17 9.21 -0.10 7.27
N ILE A 18 9.79 -0.40 8.43
CA ILE A 18 9.52 -1.65 9.15
C ILE A 18 8.03 -1.78 9.47
N PHE A 19 7.41 -0.75 10.02
CA PHE A 19 5.98 -0.73 10.31
C PHE A 19 5.12 -0.78 9.03
N THR A 20 5.61 -0.25 7.92
CA THR A 20 4.92 -0.36 6.62
C THR A 20 4.88 -1.83 6.16
N PHE A 21 6.02 -2.54 6.22
CA PHE A 21 6.07 -3.96 5.89
C PHE A 21 5.24 -4.80 6.85
N GLU A 22 5.26 -4.49 8.14
CA GLU A 22 4.44 -5.15 9.14
C GLU A 22 2.95 -5.06 8.79
N ILE A 23 2.42 -3.86 8.51
CA ILE A 23 1.01 -3.69 8.13
C ILE A 23 0.66 -4.48 6.87
N ILE A 24 1.56 -4.52 5.88
CA ILE A 24 1.36 -5.29 4.65
C ILE A 24 1.27 -6.78 4.97
N ILE A 25 2.17 -7.30 5.78
CA ILE A 25 2.18 -8.72 6.21
C ILE A 25 0.91 -9.02 7.02
N SER A 26 0.56 -8.17 7.97
CA SER A 26 -0.66 -8.26 8.77
C SER A 26 -1.91 -8.32 7.87
N PHE A 27 -1.97 -7.45 6.85
CA PHE A 27 -3.04 -7.46 5.86
C PHE A 27 -3.12 -8.79 5.09
N ILE A 28 -2.00 -9.27 4.52
CA ILE A 28 -1.97 -10.55 3.79
C ILE A 28 -2.46 -11.68 4.68
N LEU A 29 -1.92 -11.79 5.91
CA LEU A 29 -2.31 -12.81 6.86
C LEU A 29 -3.79 -12.71 7.24
N SER A 30 -4.33 -11.49 7.38
CA SER A 30 -5.75 -11.30 7.66
C SER A 30 -6.67 -11.87 6.57
N THR A 31 -6.21 -11.94 5.31
CA THR A 31 -7.00 -12.52 4.20
C THR A 31 -7.22 -14.03 4.32
N TYR A 32 -6.43 -14.71 5.16
CA TYR A 32 -6.56 -16.14 5.43
C TYR A 32 -7.50 -16.47 6.59
N ASN A 33 -8.12 -15.47 7.23
CA ASN A 33 -8.91 -15.62 8.46
C ASN A 33 -8.23 -16.51 9.53
N PRO A 34 -6.97 -16.20 9.92
CA PRO A 34 -6.24 -17.03 10.85
C PRO A 34 -6.81 -16.93 12.28
N PRO A 35 -6.61 -17.95 13.13
CA PRO A 35 -7.08 -17.93 14.52
C PRO A 35 -6.42 -16.84 15.38
N TYR A 36 -5.30 -16.27 14.94
CA TYR A 36 -4.55 -15.21 15.63
C TYR A 36 -4.92 -13.78 15.16
N GLN A 37 -6.09 -13.61 14.53
CA GLN A 37 -6.58 -12.29 14.09
C GLN A 37 -6.51 -11.18 15.16
N PRO A 38 -6.82 -11.42 16.46
CA PRO A 38 -6.70 -10.38 17.48
C PRO A 38 -5.29 -9.83 17.66
N ILE A 39 -4.27 -10.68 17.45
CA ILE A 39 -2.86 -10.27 17.54
C ILE A 39 -2.51 -9.36 16.36
N LEU A 40 -2.96 -9.70 15.15
CA LEU A 40 -2.75 -8.87 13.95
C LEU A 40 -3.37 -7.48 14.12
N ILE A 41 -4.60 -7.41 14.63
CA ILE A 41 -5.27 -6.12 14.92
C ILE A 41 -4.47 -5.31 15.94
N LYS A 42 -3.94 -5.95 17.00
CA LYS A 42 -3.12 -5.27 18.00
C LYS A 42 -1.82 -4.72 17.41
N LEU A 43 -1.17 -5.46 16.53
CA LEU A 43 0.02 -4.99 15.81
C LEU A 43 -0.31 -3.81 14.89
N ASP A 44 -1.41 -3.89 14.15
CA ASP A 44 -1.87 -2.77 13.31
C ASP A 44 -2.04 -1.49 14.15
N TYR A 45 -2.63 -1.59 15.35
CA TYR A 45 -2.77 -0.45 16.26
C TYR A 45 -1.43 0.17 16.70
N ILE A 46 -0.42 -0.67 16.95
CA ILE A 46 0.93 -0.19 17.31
C ILE A 46 1.53 0.60 16.13
N SER A 47 1.41 0.07 14.92
CA SER A 47 1.89 0.70 13.69
C SER A 47 1.17 2.03 13.43
N ILE A 48 -0.13 2.10 13.71
CA ILE A 48 -0.94 3.33 13.61
C ILE A 48 -0.47 4.39 14.62
N MET A 49 -0.25 4.01 15.88
CA MET A 49 0.26 4.92 16.90
C MET A 49 1.61 5.49 16.48
N PHE A 50 2.49 4.64 15.94
CA PHE A 50 3.78 5.07 15.42
C PHE A 50 3.65 6.06 14.25
N PHE A 51 2.81 5.77 13.25
CA PHE A 51 2.64 6.66 12.10
C PHE A 51 1.99 7.99 12.45
N THR A 52 1.05 7.98 13.40
CA THR A 52 0.45 9.21 13.92
C THR A 52 1.50 10.05 14.64
N PHE A 53 2.36 9.42 15.44
CA PHE A 53 3.49 10.08 16.08
C PHE A 53 4.47 10.66 15.06
N GLU A 54 4.86 9.89 14.04
CA GLU A 54 5.75 10.34 12.96
C GLU A 54 5.17 11.56 12.23
N PHE A 55 3.89 11.49 11.84
CA PHE A 55 3.22 12.60 11.18
C PHE A 55 3.17 13.85 12.06
N ALA A 56 2.82 13.71 13.34
CA ALA A 56 2.78 14.81 14.29
C ALA A 56 4.18 15.41 14.54
N TYR A 57 5.21 14.57 14.64
CA TYR A 57 6.60 15.00 14.76
C TYR A 57 7.02 15.81 13.52
N ASN A 58 6.80 15.28 12.31
CA ASN A 58 7.15 15.97 11.08
C ASN A 58 6.37 17.29 10.91
N PHE A 59 5.09 17.30 11.28
CA PHE A 59 4.27 18.50 11.29
C PHE A 59 4.81 19.53 12.28
N TYR A 60 5.12 19.17 13.53
CA TYR A 60 5.58 20.11 14.56
C TYR A 60 6.88 20.81 14.16
N TYR A 61 7.87 20.06 13.66
CA TYR A 61 9.19 20.59 13.28
C TYR A 61 9.24 21.28 11.91
N SER A 62 8.17 21.20 11.11
CA SER A 62 8.07 21.97 9.87
C SER A 62 7.98 23.48 10.17
N HIS A 63 8.83 24.26 9.49
CA HIS A 63 8.92 25.71 9.69
C HIS A 63 7.72 26.43 9.06
N ASP A 64 7.25 25.97 7.90
CA ASP A 64 6.05 26.46 7.22
C ASP A 64 5.01 25.32 7.08
N LYS A 65 3.83 25.52 7.66
CA LYS A 65 2.74 24.51 7.65
C LYS A 65 2.08 24.37 6.29
N ILE A 66 2.07 25.43 5.48
CA ILE A 66 1.49 25.41 4.13
C ILE A 66 2.41 24.65 3.19
N GLU A 67 3.72 24.89 3.29
CA GLU A 67 4.71 24.15 2.52
C GLU A 67 4.73 22.66 2.91
N PHE A 68 4.55 22.35 4.20
CA PHE A 68 4.44 20.98 4.68
C PHE A 68 3.35 20.17 3.94
N PHE A 69 2.16 20.75 3.78
CA PHE A 69 1.05 20.08 3.08
C PHE A 69 1.16 20.08 1.55
N LYS A 70 2.14 20.78 0.96
CA LYS A 70 2.43 20.69 -0.48
C LYS A 70 3.36 19.53 -0.83
N ASP A 71 4.09 18.99 0.14
CA ASP A 71 4.97 17.84 -0.08
C ASP A 71 4.16 16.55 -0.20
N ILE A 72 4.29 15.86 -1.35
CA ILE A 72 3.58 14.60 -1.65
C ILE A 72 3.79 13.53 -0.58
N TYR A 73 4.97 13.46 0.03
CA TYR A 73 5.26 12.46 1.06
C TYR A 73 4.49 12.72 2.34
N ASN A 74 4.28 13.99 2.71
CA ASN A 74 3.48 14.37 3.88
C ASN A 74 1.98 14.22 3.62
N ILE A 75 1.53 14.44 2.38
CA ILE A 75 0.14 14.16 1.96
C ILE A 75 -0.15 12.66 2.11
N ILE A 76 0.75 11.79 1.65
CA ILE A 76 0.60 10.34 1.80
C ILE A 76 0.49 9.97 3.29
N ASP A 77 1.33 10.53 4.16
CA ASP A 77 1.25 10.27 5.59
C ASP A 77 -0.07 10.74 6.20
N ALA A 78 -0.54 11.94 5.84
CA ALA A 78 -1.81 12.47 6.31
C ALA A 78 -2.97 11.55 5.89
N ILE A 79 -3.01 11.13 4.62
CA ILE A 79 -4.01 10.20 4.10
C ILE A 79 -3.97 8.90 4.89
N VAL A 80 -2.78 8.34 5.14
CA VAL A 80 -2.61 7.10 5.91
C VAL A 80 -3.11 7.25 7.34
N VAL A 81 -2.75 8.33 8.05
CA VAL A 81 -3.22 8.59 9.42
C VAL A 81 -4.74 8.74 9.46
N ILE A 82 -5.34 9.49 8.54
CA ILE A 82 -6.79 9.68 8.46
C ILE A 82 -7.48 8.35 8.16
N ALA A 83 -7.00 7.61 7.16
CA ALA A 83 -7.49 6.30 6.78
C ALA A 83 -7.53 5.35 8.00
N PHE A 84 -6.52 5.41 8.86
CA PHE A 84 -6.46 4.58 10.06
C PHE A 84 -7.28 5.09 11.25
N LEU A 85 -7.47 6.40 11.40
CA LEU A 85 -8.42 6.94 12.38
C LEU A 85 -9.86 6.53 12.03
N LEU A 86 -10.20 6.50 10.75
CA LEU A 86 -11.48 5.97 10.29
C LEU A 86 -11.62 4.47 10.58
N TYR A 87 -10.54 3.69 10.38
CA TYR A 87 -10.50 2.28 10.76
C TYR A 87 -10.75 2.05 12.26
N SER A 88 -10.08 2.81 13.13
CA SER A 88 -10.20 2.64 14.58
C SER A 88 -11.62 2.96 15.06
N LEU A 89 -12.20 4.08 14.62
CA LEU A 89 -13.57 4.46 14.94
C LEU A 89 -14.57 3.33 14.61
N GLN A 90 -14.43 2.70 13.44
CA GLN A 90 -15.37 1.69 13.00
C GLN A 90 -15.35 0.39 13.83
N ILE A 91 -14.18 -0.01 14.35
CA ILE A 91 -14.07 -1.15 15.28
C ILE A 91 -14.86 -0.88 16.57
N PHE A 92 -14.83 0.37 17.06
CA PHE A 92 -15.59 0.76 18.24
C PHE A 92 -17.10 0.79 17.98
N TYR A 93 -17.54 1.20 16.78
CA TYR A 93 -18.96 1.43 16.48
C TYR A 93 -19.71 0.28 15.81
N SER A 94 -19.04 -0.67 15.13
CA SER A 94 -19.75 -1.68 14.34
C SER A 94 -19.26 -3.11 14.58
N LYS A 95 -20.17 -3.96 15.08
CA LYS A 95 -20.06 -5.43 15.04
C LYS A 95 -20.34 -6.01 13.63
N ALA A 96 -20.35 -5.18 12.59
CA ALA A 96 -20.87 -5.52 11.28
C ALA A 96 -19.77 -5.93 10.29
N PHE A 97 -19.86 -7.16 9.79
CA PHE A 97 -18.98 -7.79 8.80
C PHE A 97 -18.78 -6.97 7.50
N LEU A 98 -19.74 -6.13 7.11
CA LEU A 98 -19.63 -5.28 5.90
C LEU A 98 -18.61 -4.14 6.04
N GLY A 99 -18.31 -3.69 7.26
CA GLY A 99 -17.35 -2.61 7.49
C GLY A 99 -15.90 -2.97 7.16
N LEU A 100 -15.56 -4.26 7.30
CA LEU A 100 -14.20 -4.78 7.15
C LEU A 100 -13.64 -4.62 5.72
N ARG A 101 -14.49 -4.54 4.70
CA ARG A 101 -14.05 -4.44 3.29
C ARG A 101 -13.54 -3.05 2.90
N ILE A 102 -14.21 -1.98 3.36
CA ILE A 102 -13.77 -0.60 3.10
C ILE A 102 -12.46 -0.31 3.85
N ILE A 103 -12.32 -0.87 5.03
CA ILE A 103 -11.11 -0.78 5.86
C ILE A 103 -9.89 -1.35 5.14
N ASN A 104 -10.06 -2.47 4.42
CA ASN A 104 -8.99 -3.07 3.66
C ASN A 104 -8.52 -2.16 2.51
N LEU A 105 -9.41 -1.35 1.92
CA LEU A 105 -9.04 -0.33 0.94
C LEU A 105 -8.14 0.75 1.55
N LEU A 106 -8.43 1.15 2.78
CA LEU A 106 -7.66 2.15 3.52
C LEU A 106 -6.23 1.64 3.84
N ARG A 107 -6.07 0.36 4.15
CA ARG A 107 -4.75 -0.28 4.37
C ARG A 107 -3.89 -0.32 3.11
N ILE A 108 -4.51 -0.46 1.92
CA ILE A 108 -3.77 -0.43 0.64
C ILE A 108 -3.05 0.92 0.47
N LEU A 109 -3.61 2.02 0.97
CA LEU A 109 -2.99 3.35 0.87
C LEU A 109 -1.63 3.42 1.57
N VAL A 110 -1.36 2.52 2.53
CA VAL A 110 -0.04 2.40 3.18
C VAL A 110 1.05 1.99 2.18
N LEU A 111 0.72 1.23 1.14
CA LEU A 111 1.68 0.87 0.08
C LEU A 111 2.23 2.09 -0.66
N LEU A 112 1.49 3.22 -0.69
CA LEU A 112 1.98 4.47 -1.26
C LEU A 112 3.21 5.00 -0.51
N ARG A 113 3.41 4.61 0.76
CA ARG A 113 4.60 5.00 1.52
C ARG A 113 5.89 4.38 0.99
N VAL A 114 5.82 3.30 0.21
CA VAL A 114 6.97 2.74 -0.51
C VAL A 114 7.61 3.79 -1.42
N ILE A 115 6.83 4.77 -1.91
CA ILE A 115 7.34 5.89 -2.72
C ILE A 115 8.38 6.70 -1.93
N LYS A 116 8.33 6.75 -0.60
CA LYS A 116 9.35 7.41 0.24
C LYS A 116 10.74 6.78 0.09
N LEU A 117 10.83 5.49 -0.27
CA LEU A 117 12.11 4.83 -0.55
C LEU A 117 12.88 5.51 -1.68
N ARG A 118 12.19 6.19 -2.59
CA ARG A 118 12.84 6.99 -3.66
C ARG A 118 13.69 8.14 -3.12
N LYS A 119 13.48 8.59 -1.88
CA LYS A 119 14.37 9.57 -1.23
C LYS A 119 15.66 8.93 -0.71
N LEU A 120 15.66 7.62 -0.46
CA LEU A 120 16.77 6.90 0.16
C LEU A 120 17.63 6.16 -0.86
N GLU A 121 17.03 5.71 -1.95
CA GLU A 121 17.67 4.89 -2.96
C GLU A 121 17.75 5.63 -4.30
N GLU A 122 18.97 5.92 -4.74
CA GLU A 122 19.24 6.63 -5.99
C GLU A 122 19.20 5.70 -7.21
N ASN A 123 19.22 4.38 -6.99
CA ASN A 123 19.16 3.39 -8.07
C ASN A 123 17.79 3.41 -8.76
N SER A 124 17.74 4.06 -9.93
CA SER A 124 16.54 4.24 -10.73
C SER A 124 15.92 2.91 -11.17
N ALA A 125 16.73 1.90 -11.48
CA ALA A 125 16.25 0.57 -11.87
C ALA A 125 15.55 -0.16 -10.72
N LEU A 126 16.15 -0.15 -9.52
CA LEU A 126 15.54 -0.72 -8.32
C LEU A 126 14.23 0.01 -7.98
N MET A 127 14.19 1.34 -8.06
CA MET A 127 12.98 2.11 -7.80
C MET A 127 11.86 1.86 -8.80
N ASN A 128 12.19 1.68 -10.08
CA ASN A 128 11.21 1.32 -11.10
C ASN A 128 10.65 -0.08 -10.83
N PHE A 129 11.50 -1.05 -10.52
CA PHE A 129 11.06 -2.39 -10.14
C PHE A 129 10.14 -2.37 -8.91
N LEU A 130 10.53 -1.69 -7.83
CA LEU A 130 9.69 -1.58 -6.63
C LEU A 130 8.35 -0.87 -6.91
N THR A 131 8.33 0.10 -7.83
CA THR A 131 7.08 0.80 -8.18
C THR A 131 6.14 -0.11 -8.96
N LEU A 132 6.67 -0.87 -9.93
CA LEU A 132 5.89 -1.87 -10.67
C LEU A 132 5.37 -2.97 -9.74
N LEU A 133 6.21 -3.45 -8.80
CA LEU A 133 5.82 -4.39 -7.77
C LEU A 133 4.70 -3.84 -6.89
N THR A 134 4.81 -2.56 -6.48
CA THR A 134 3.79 -1.88 -5.67
C THR A 134 2.45 -1.78 -6.42
N ILE A 135 2.46 -1.44 -7.71
CA ILE A 135 1.25 -1.38 -8.54
C ILE A 135 0.60 -2.75 -8.66
N CYS A 136 1.40 -3.81 -8.87
CA CYS A 136 0.91 -5.19 -8.90
C CYS A 136 0.25 -5.57 -7.56
N PHE A 137 0.90 -5.22 -6.45
CA PHE A 137 0.38 -5.50 -5.11
C PHE A 137 -0.94 -4.76 -4.83
N ILE A 138 -1.01 -3.46 -5.12
CA ILE A 138 -2.24 -2.65 -4.99
C ILE A 138 -3.37 -3.25 -5.82
N SER A 139 -3.09 -3.58 -7.08
CA SER A 139 -4.06 -4.18 -8.00
C SER A 139 -4.59 -5.51 -7.45
N SER A 140 -3.71 -6.34 -6.90
CA SER A 140 -4.06 -7.63 -6.28
C SER A 140 -4.95 -7.46 -5.06
N CYS A 141 -4.65 -6.48 -4.20
CA CYS A 141 -5.50 -6.16 -3.06
C CYS A 141 -6.89 -5.68 -3.50
N LEU A 142 -6.97 -4.83 -4.53
CA LEU A 142 -8.25 -4.34 -5.06
C LEU A 142 -9.09 -5.47 -5.66
N ILE A 143 -8.46 -6.36 -6.45
CA ILE A 143 -9.13 -7.56 -6.97
C ILE A 143 -9.65 -8.43 -5.84
N TRP A 144 -8.83 -8.72 -4.83
CA TRP A 144 -9.27 -9.50 -3.68
C TRP A 144 -10.49 -8.85 -2.99
N ILE A 145 -10.49 -7.53 -2.80
CA ILE A 145 -11.61 -6.83 -2.13
C ILE A 145 -12.93 -6.96 -2.90
N VAL A 146 -12.91 -6.84 -4.24
CA VAL A 146 -14.13 -6.86 -5.05
C VAL A 146 -14.58 -8.27 -5.41
N GLU A 147 -13.65 -9.21 -5.54
CA GLU A 147 -13.96 -10.60 -5.92
C GLU A 147 -14.16 -11.52 -4.70
N SER A 148 -13.64 -11.18 -3.52
CA SER A 148 -13.77 -12.02 -2.33
C SER A 148 -15.24 -12.20 -1.93
N GLY A 149 -15.65 -13.47 -1.82
CA GLY A 149 -17.02 -13.88 -1.52
C GLY A 149 -17.97 -13.92 -2.73
N VAL A 150 -17.51 -13.51 -3.92
CA VAL A 150 -18.26 -13.65 -5.19
C VAL A 150 -17.59 -14.67 -6.10
N ASN A 151 -16.26 -14.65 -6.15
CA ASN A 151 -15.46 -15.53 -6.97
C ASN A 151 -14.90 -16.69 -6.14
N PRO A 152 -15.36 -17.93 -6.35
CA PRO A 152 -14.88 -19.09 -5.58
C PRO A 152 -13.40 -19.43 -5.85
N LYS A 153 -12.82 -18.86 -6.92
CA LYS A 153 -11.39 -19.04 -7.25
C LYS A 153 -10.49 -18.03 -6.56
N ILE A 154 -11.05 -17.00 -5.91
CA ILE A 154 -10.29 -15.97 -5.18
C ILE A 154 -10.71 -16.02 -3.72
N ASN A 155 -10.01 -16.85 -2.94
CA ASN A 155 -10.30 -17.05 -1.52
C ASN A 155 -9.40 -16.18 -0.64
N ASN A 156 -8.11 -16.09 -1.00
CA ASN A 156 -7.11 -15.36 -0.25
C ASN A 156 -6.38 -14.33 -1.14
N PHE A 157 -5.51 -13.53 -0.52
CA PHE A 157 -4.71 -12.54 -1.26
C PHE A 157 -3.83 -13.16 -2.35
N PHE A 158 -3.24 -14.33 -2.11
CA PHE A 158 -2.32 -14.96 -3.07
C PHE A 158 -3.04 -15.44 -4.34
N ASP A 159 -4.31 -15.86 -4.25
CA ASP A 159 -5.11 -16.19 -5.44
C ASP A 159 -5.29 -14.94 -6.33
N ALA A 160 -5.60 -13.79 -5.72
CA ALA A 160 -5.72 -12.52 -6.41
C ALA A 160 -4.36 -12.01 -6.94
N PHE A 161 -3.28 -12.22 -6.18
CA PHE A 161 -1.92 -11.86 -6.58
C PHE A 161 -1.42 -12.70 -7.75
N TYR A 162 -1.70 -14.00 -7.74
CA TYR A 162 -1.46 -14.90 -8.85
C TYR A 162 -2.20 -14.43 -10.09
N PHE A 163 -3.53 -14.24 -10.02
CA PHE A 163 -4.35 -13.76 -11.12
C PHE A 163 -3.84 -12.43 -11.70
N THR A 164 -3.55 -11.47 -10.82
CA THR A 164 -3.07 -10.14 -11.22
C THR A 164 -1.70 -10.24 -11.89
N THR A 165 -0.80 -11.05 -11.34
CA THR A 165 0.54 -11.26 -11.90
C THR A 165 0.45 -11.85 -13.30
N ILE A 166 -0.26 -12.97 -13.49
CA ILE A 166 -0.36 -13.62 -14.81
C ILE A 166 -1.07 -12.74 -15.85
N SER A 167 -1.96 -11.86 -15.40
CA SER A 167 -2.68 -10.92 -16.27
C SER A 167 -1.76 -9.76 -16.69
N ILE A 168 -1.04 -9.17 -15.74
CA ILE A 168 -0.12 -8.05 -15.99
C ILE A 168 1.09 -8.50 -16.80
N THR A 169 1.62 -9.70 -16.56
CA THR A 169 2.72 -10.29 -17.33
C THR A 169 2.27 -10.85 -18.68
N THR A 170 0.98 -10.70 -19.03
CA THR A 170 0.39 -11.16 -20.30
C THR A 170 0.47 -12.67 -20.54
N VAL A 171 0.71 -13.46 -19.50
CA VAL A 171 0.71 -14.93 -19.58
C VAL A 171 -0.73 -15.44 -19.76
N GLY A 172 -1.66 -14.94 -18.96
CA GLY A 172 -3.10 -15.13 -19.17
C GLY A 172 -3.58 -16.59 -19.27
N TYR A 173 -3.27 -17.44 -18.29
CA TYR A 173 -3.71 -18.85 -18.28
C TYR A 173 -5.23 -19.04 -18.38
N GLY A 174 -6.03 -18.04 -17.98
CA GLY A 174 -7.49 -18.07 -18.06
C GLY A 174 -8.16 -18.97 -17.03
N ASP A 175 -7.41 -19.48 -16.06
CA ASP A 175 -7.88 -20.32 -14.97
C ASP A 175 -8.63 -19.50 -13.91
N ILE A 176 -8.21 -18.27 -13.64
CA ILE A 176 -8.95 -17.29 -12.83
C ILE A 176 -9.36 -16.11 -13.72
N THR A 177 -10.63 -15.72 -13.63
CA THR A 177 -11.16 -14.53 -14.32
C THR A 177 -12.06 -13.74 -13.37
N PRO A 178 -12.08 -12.40 -13.46
CA PRO A 178 -12.91 -11.57 -12.61
C PRO A 178 -14.38 -11.76 -12.99
N LYS A 179 -15.22 -12.01 -11.99
CA LYS A 179 -16.66 -12.16 -12.18
C LYS A 179 -17.40 -10.84 -12.05
N THR A 180 -16.85 -9.90 -11.28
CA THR A 180 -17.48 -8.60 -11.05
C THR A 180 -17.06 -7.58 -12.12
N ASP A 181 -17.96 -6.66 -12.45
CA ASP A 181 -17.63 -5.59 -13.41
C ASP A 181 -16.57 -4.64 -12.85
N MET A 182 -16.56 -4.43 -11.52
CA MET A 182 -15.48 -3.69 -10.85
C MET A 182 -14.14 -4.42 -10.98
N GLY A 183 -14.10 -5.74 -10.81
CA GLY A 183 -12.89 -6.55 -11.01
C GLY A 183 -12.35 -6.44 -12.44
N LYS A 184 -13.23 -6.43 -13.45
CA LYS A 184 -12.86 -6.20 -14.85
C LYS A 184 -12.26 -4.80 -15.06
N LEU A 185 -12.90 -3.77 -14.50
CA LEU A 185 -12.38 -2.40 -14.60
C LEU A 185 -11.01 -2.25 -13.93
N ILE A 186 -10.85 -2.80 -12.72
CA ILE A 186 -9.59 -2.79 -12.00
C ILE A 186 -8.49 -3.40 -12.85
N ILE A 187 -8.68 -4.60 -13.40
CA ILE A 187 -7.61 -5.25 -14.17
C ILE A 187 -7.28 -4.51 -15.47
N ILE A 188 -8.26 -3.90 -16.15
CA ILE A 188 -8.02 -3.06 -17.33
C ILE A 188 -7.09 -1.89 -16.98
N PHE A 189 -7.41 -1.13 -15.92
CA PHE A 189 -6.58 0.00 -15.51
C PHE A 189 -5.21 -0.45 -15.00
N SER A 190 -5.13 -1.55 -14.25
CA SER A 190 -3.87 -2.11 -13.76
C SER A 190 -2.91 -2.46 -14.89
N VAL A 191 -3.39 -3.10 -15.96
CA VAL A 191 -2.58 -3.43 -17.14
C VAL A 191 -2.13 -2.17 -17.88
N LEU A 192 -3.02 -1.18 -18.08
CA LEU A 192 -2.66 0.08 -18.74
C LEU A 192 -1.57 0.85 -17.98
N ILE A 193 -1.70 0.94 -16.66
CA ILE A 193 -0.72 1.61 -15.79
C ILE A 193 0.62 0.86 -15.85
N PHE A 194 0.60 -0.47 -15.80
CA PHE A 194 1.83 -1.28 -15.87
C PHE A 194 2.56 -1.11 -17.20
N ILE A 195 1.83 -1.19 -18.33
CA ILE A 195 2.42 -0.97 -19.67
C ILE A 195 3.01 0.43 -19.77
N SER A 196 2.31 1.47 -19.29
CA SER A 196 2.83 2.84 -19.25
C SER A 196 4.12 2.96 -18.43
N GLY A 197 4.18 2.30 -17.26
CA GLY A 197 5.35 2.28 -16.40
C GLY A 197 6.55 1.54 -17.04
N LEU A 198 6.28 0.44 -17.74
CA LEU A 198 7.31 -0.30 -18.47
C LEU A 198 7.86 0.52 -19.64
N LEU A 199 6.99 1.13 -20.44
CA LEU A 199 7.39 1.96 -21.58
C LEU A 199 8.26 3.16 -21.16
N THR A 200 7.87 3.86 -20.10
CA THR A 200 8.66 4.98 -19.57
C THR A 200 10.02 4.53 -19.04
N SER A 201 10.10 3.35 -18.44
CA SER A 201 11.37 2.76 -17.98
C SER A 201 12.28 2.37 -19.15
N LEU A 202 11.71 1.74 -20.19
CA LEU A 202 12.44 1.38 -21.41
C LEU A 202 12.95 2.62 -22.15
N GLN A 203 12.14 3.68 -22.26
CA GLN A 203 12.57 4.94 -22.89
C GLN A 203 13.76 5.57 -22.18
N LYS A 204 13.78 5.55 -20.84
CA LYS A 204 14.92 6.05 -20.07
C LYS A 204 16.17 5.20 -20.31
N ALA A 205 16.04 3.87 -20.26
CA ALA A 205 17.14 2.95 -20.52
C ALA A 205 17.73 3.11 -21.93
N LEU A 206 16.89 3.35 -22.95
CA LEU A 206 17.34 3.58 -24.32
C LEU A 206 18.00 4.95 -24.53
N LYS A 207 17.65 5.96 -23.73
CA LYS A 207 18.22 7.31 -23.82
C LYS A 207 19.56 7.45 -23.08
N GLY A 208 19.95 6.47 -22.27
CA GLY A 208 21.25 6.45 -21.58
C GLY A 208 21.35 7.38 -20.37
N ASP A 209 20.21 7.80 -19.79
CA ASP A 209 20.12 8.56 -18.53
C ASP A 209 19.87 7.64 -17.33
#